data_AF-A0AA37T575-F1
#
_entry.id   AF-A0AA37T575-F1
#
_cell.length_a   1.000
_cell.length_b   1.000
_cell.length_c   1.000
_cell.angle_alpha   90.00
_cell.angle_beta   90.00
_cell.angle_gamma   90.00
#
_symmetry.space_group_name_H-M   'P 1'
#
loop_
_entity.id
_entity.type
_entity.pdbx_description
1 polymer ?
#
loop_
_entity_poly.entity_id
_entity_poly.type
_entity_poly.pdbx_seq_one_letter_code
_entity_poly.pdbx_strand_id
1 'polypeptide(L)'
;MSWKYVSNENDEKYCLPLPESQTLSESDLPKNEFDLRAKLAFWQMNFFVPFNSLGWFEKHLDSKNYKEVKTKLDHADQELIEIIASPENHAALKRILSVMPEHVPQKRYLVDHVLSLG
;
A
#
# COMPACT_ATOMS: atom_id res chain seq x y z
N MET A 1 -27.60 4.09 11.86
CA MET A 1 -27.90 3.43 10.57
C MET A 1 -26.66 2.65 10.16
N SER A 2 -26.80 1.35 9.90
CA SER A 2 -25.69 0.50 9.45
C SER A 2 -25.47 0.77 7.97
N TRP A 3 -24.28 1.26 7.61
CA TRP A 3 -23.86 1.29 6.21
C TRP A 3 -23.73 -0.17 5.74
N LYS A 4 -24.50 -0.56 4.73
CA LYS A 4 -24.29 -1.82 4.02
C LYS A 4 -23.30 -1.51 2.91
N TYR A 5 -22.07 -2.01 3.04
CA TYR A 5 -21.04 -1.85 2.02
C TYR A 5 -21.50 -2.49 0.71
N VAL A 6 -21.17 -1.81 -0.39
CA VAL A 6 -21.67 -2.17 -1.71
C VAL A 6 -21.05 -3.49 -2.17
N SER A 7 -21.90 -4.36 -2.70
CA SER A 7 -21.61 -5.69 -3.21
C SER A 7 -20.71 -5.76 -4.46
N ASN A 8 -20.23 -4.64 -5.01
CA ASN A 8 -19.62 -4.60 -6.34
C ASN A 8 -18.55 -3.51 -6.47
N GLU A 9 -17.41 -3.88 -7.06
CA GLU A 9 -16.22 -3.05 -7.33
C GLU A 9 -16.44 -1.92 -8.36
N ASN A 10 -17.61 -1.90 -9.02
CA ASN A 10 -18.01 -0.89 -10.00
C ASN A 10 -18.89 0.24 -9.44
N ASP A 11 -19.12 0.30 -8.13
CA ASP A 11 -19.98 1.34 -7.55
C ASP A 11 -19.19 2.64 -7.32
N GLU A 12 -19.73 3.76 -7.79
CA GLU A 12 -19.12 5.10 -7.66
C GLU A 12 -18.80 5.47 -6.20
N LYS A 13 -19.52 4.89 -5.23
CA LYS A 13 -19.24 5.09 -3.79
C LYS A 13 -17.93 4.46 -3.34
N TYR A 14 -17.36 3.54 -4.13
CA TYR A 14 -16.05 2.95 -3.88
C TYR A 14 -14.92 3.96 -4.06
N CYS A 15 -15.13 5.09 -4.73
CA CYS A 15 -14.10 6.13 -4.79
C CYS A 15 -14.07 7.03 -3.54
N LEU A 16 -15.03 6.89 -2.62
CA LEU A 16 -15.15 7.76 -1.45
C LEU A 16 -14.30 7.25 -0.26
N PRO A 17 -13.66 8.16 0.49
CA PRO A 17 -12.88 7.80 1.68
C PRO A 17 -13.76 7.13 2.76
N LEU A 18 -13.16 6.20 3.50
CA LEU A 18 -13.83 5.51 4.61
C LEU A 18 -14.15 6.52 5.73
N PRO A 19 -15.35 6.46 6.34
CA PRO A 19 -15.66 7.29 7.50
C PRO A 19 -14.79 6.90 8.71
N GLU A 20 -14.31 7.89 9.46
CA GLU A 20 -13.28 7.75 10.51
C GLU A 20 -13.65 6.85 11.69
N SER A 21 -14.93 6.51 11.88
CA SER A 21 -15.44 6.00 13.16
C SER A 21 -16.06 4.60 13.12
N GLN A 22 -15.73 3.76 12.13
CA GLN A 22 -16.22 2.37 12.07
C GLN A 22 -15.09 1.36 11.95
N THR A 23 -15.04 0.41 12.89
CA THR A 23 -14.26 -0.82 12.78
C THR A 23 -14.86 -1.68 11.67
N LEU A 24 -14.19 -1.76 10.53
CA LEU A 24 -14.63 -2.53 9.38
C LEU A 24 -14.30 -4.02 9.59
N SER A 25 -15.25 -4.89 9.30
CA SER A 25 -15.04 -6.35 9.25
C SER A 25 -14.64 -6.81 7.84
N GLU A 26 -14.13 -8.03 7.71
CA GLU A 26 -13.77 -8.62 6.40
C GLU A 26 -14.96 -8.67 5.43
N SER A 27 -16.19 -8.75 5.93
CA SER A 27 -17.42 -8.69 5.14
C SER A 27 -17.80 -7.30 4.63
N ASP A 28 -17.13 -6.24 5.12
CA ASP A 28 -17.40 -4.85 4.73
C ASP A 28 -16.45 -4.36 3.64
N LEU A 29 -15.43 -5.13 3.26
CA LEU A 29 -14.47 -4.78 2.22
C LEU A 29 -14.60 -5.73 1.03
N PRO A 30 -14.54 -5.24 -0.22
CA PRO A 30 -14.37 -6.11 -1.37
C PRO A 30 -13.09 -6.91 -1.22
N LYS A 31 -13.17 -8.18 -1.64
CA LYS A 31 -12.08 -9.14 -1.52
C LYS A 31 -10.75 -8.59 -2.07
N ASN A 32 -10.79 -7.83 -3.16
CA ASN A 32 -9.61 -7.22 -3.76
C ASN A 32 -8.93 -6.19 -2.83
N GLU A 33 -9.68 -5.36 -2.10
CA GLU A 33 -9.09 -4.42 -1.14
C GLU A 33 -8.53 -5.17 0.07
N PHE A 34 -9.18 -6.24 0.53
CA PHE A 34 -8.66 -7.07 1.60
C PHE A 34 -7.33 -7.75 1.21
N ASP A 35 -7.30 -8.39 0.04
CA ASP A 35 -6.11 -9.05 -0.49
C ASP A 35 -4.97 -8.03 -0.71
N LEU A 36 -5.29 -6.82 -1.16
CA LEU A 36 -4.33 -5.74 -1.32
C LEU A 36 -3.78 -5.24 0.04
N ARG A 37 -4.62 -5.12 1.07
CA ARG A 37 -4.18 -4.75 2.42
C ARG A 37 -3.21 -5.79 3.00
N ALA A 38 -3.49 -7.08 2.79
CA ALA A 38 -2.59 -8.14 3.22
C ALA A 38 -1.24 -8.08 2.48
N LYS A 39 -1.27 -7.86 1.16
CA LYS A 39 -0.05 -7.69 0.35
C LYS A 39 0.76 -6.46 0.74
N LEU A 40 0.11 -5.33 1.01
CA LEU A 40 0.78 -4.10 1.50
C LEU A 40 1.40 -4.30 2.88
N ALA A 41 0.72 -5.00 3.80
CA ALA A 41 1.27 -5.31 5.11
C ALA A 41 2.52 -6.21 4.99
N PHE A 42 2.46 -7.22 4.11
CA PHE A 42 3.62 -8.07 3.80
C PHE A 42 4.76 -7.25 3.21
N TRP A 43 4.48 -6.42 2.19
CA TRP A 43 5.47 -5.56 1.56
C TRP A 43 6.14 -4.61 2.57
N GLN A 44 5.32 -4.01 3.43
CA GLN A 44 5.77 -3.05 4.42
C GLN A 44 6.76 -3.71 5.39
N MET A 45 6.39 -4.87 5.95
CA MET A 45 7.19 -5.54 6.97
C MET A 45 8.45 -6.20 6.40
N ASN A 46 8.40 -6.73 5.18
CA ASN A 46 9.49 -7.55 4.63
C ASN A 46 10.45 -6.77 3.71
N PHE A 47 10.04 -5.63 3.16
CA PHE A 47 10.86 -4.87 2.21
C PHE A 47 11.02 -3.41 2.62
N PHE A 48 9.91 -2.70 2.83
CA PHE A 48 9.97 -1.26 3.10
C PHE A 48 10.62 -0.94 4.44
N VAL A 49 10.19 -1.59 5.54
CA VAL A 49 10.75 -1.36 6.88
C VAL A 49 12.25 -1.69 6.92
N PRO A 50 12.73 -2.84 6.41
CA PRO A 50 14.17 -3.10 6.32
C PRO A 50 14.94 -2.03 5.56
N PHE A 51 14.44 -1.58 4.41
CA PHE A 51 15.10 -0.52 3.63
C PHE A 51 15.10 0.83 4.35
N ASN A 52 13.96 1.23 4.91
CA ASN A 52 13.79 2.51 5.57
C ASN A 52 14.58 2.59 6.90
N SER A 53 14.82 1.43 7.53
CA SER A 53 15.59 1.33 8.77
C SER A 53 17.11 1.39 8.56
N LEU A 54 17.60 1.30 7.31
CA LEU A 54 19.02 1.47 7.02
C LEU A 54 19.48 2.87 7.44
N GLY A 55 20.48 2.92 8.32
CA GLY A 55 21.11 4.14 8.78
C GLY A 55 22.03 4.75 7.73
N TRP A 56 22.62 5.90 8.08
CA TRP A 56 23.56 6.60 7.20
C TRP A 56 24.78 5.73 6.87
N PHE A 57 25.28 4.97 7.83
CA PHE A 57 26.44 4.09 7.63
C PHE A 57 26.13 3.00 6.60
N GLU A 58 25.00 2.29 6.73
CA GLU A 58 24.67 1.26 5.74
C GLU A 58 24.44 1.86 4.36
N LYS A 59 23.82 3.04 4.28
CA LYS A 59 23.55 3.73 3.00
C LYS A 59 24.79 4.19 2.25
N HIS A 60 25.85 4.58 2.96
CA HIS A 60 27.01 5.23 2.34
C HIS A 60 28.32 4.43 2.43
N LEU A 61 28.49 3.58 3.44
CA LEU A 61 29.72 2.84 3.70
C LEU A 61 29.55 1.34 3.48
N ASP A 62 28.38 0.77 3.74
CA ASP A 62 28.05 -0.62 3.36
C ASP A 62 27.20 -0.67 2.08
N SER A 63 27.82 -0.24 0.98
CA SER A 63 27.17 -0.18 -0.34
C SER A 63 26.67 -1.53 -0.84
N LYS A 64 27.17 -2.66 -0.32
CA LYS A 64 26.74 -4.00 -0.72
C LYS A 64 25.40 -4.34 -0.07
N ASN A 65 25.29 -4.18 1.25
CA ASN A 65 24.04 -4.42 1.96
C ASN A 65 22.93 -3.46 1.50
N TYR A 66 23.26 -2.17 1.31
CA TYR A 66 22.30 -1.20 0.78
C TYR A 66 21.76 -1.60 -0.59
N LYS A 67 22.64 -2.00 -1.53
CA LYS A 67 22.21 -2.46 -2.87
C LYS A 67 21.33 -3.68 -2.79
N GLU A 68 21.69 -4.67 -1.98
CA GLU A 68 20.88 -5.89 -1.85
C GLU A 68 19.47 -5.60 -1.33
N VAL A 69 19.36 -4.81 -0.26
CA VAL A 69 18.07 -4.43 0.32
C VAL A 69 17.26 -3.57 -0.64
N LYS A 70 17.90 -2.63 -1.35
CA LYS A 70 17.22 -1.81 -2.36
C LYS A 70 16.72 -2.65 -3.53
N THR A 71 17.51 -3.59 -4.05
CA THR A 71 17.07 -4.49 -5.13
C THR A 71 15.87 -5.35 -4.72
N LYS A 72 15.84 -5.85 -3.48
CA LYS A 72 14.66 -6.59 -2.96
C LYS A 72 13.42 -5.70 -2.89
N LEU A 73 13.57 -4.45 -2.45
CA LEU A 73 12.49 -3.47 -2.43
C LEU A 73 12.00 -3.14 -3.85
N ASP A 74 12.91 -2.89 -4.79
CA ASP A 74 12.57 -2.57 -6.19
C ASP A 74 11.79 -3.72 -6.84
N HIS A 75 12.16 -4.97 -6.56
CA HIS A 75 11.42 -6.13 -7.06
C HIS A 75 10.00 -6.20 -6.48
N ALA A 76 9.86 -5.99 -5.17
CA ALA A 76 8.56 -6.01 -4.51
C ALA A 76 7.67 -4.81 -4.92
N ASP A 77 8.28 -3.65 -5.19
CA ASP A 77 7.59 -2.48 -5.74
C ASP A 77 7.05 -2.79 -7.15
N GLN A 78 7.82 -3.48 -7.98
CA GLN A 78 7.38 -3.91 -9.30
C GLN A 78 6.18 -4.86 -9.23
N GLU A 79 6.21 -5.85 -8.33
CA GLU A 79 5.06 -6.73 -8.09
C GLU A 79 3.82 -5.94 -7.66
N LEU A 80 3.97 -4.96 -6.77
CA LEU A 80 2.87 -4.08 -6.37
C LEU A 80 2.32 -3.27 -7.54
N ILE A 81 3.19 -2.69 -8.38
CA ILE A 81 2.81 -1.94 -9.59
C ILE A 81 1.98 -2.82 -10.52
N GLU A 82 2.40 -4.07 -10.75
CA GLU A 82 1.65 -5.02 -11.58
C GLU A 82 0.28 -5.35 -11.00
N ILE A 83 0.16 -5.48 -9.67
CA ILE A 83 -1.12 -5.71 -8.99
C ILE A 83 -2.05 -4.51 -9.15
N ILE A 84 -1.53 -3.29 -8.98
CA ILE A 84 -2.33 -2.05 -9.08
C ILE A 84 -2.57 -1.59 -10.51
N ALA A 85 -2.04 -2.30 -11.51
CA ALA A 85 -2.41 -2.05 -12.91
C ALA A 85 -3.89 -2.36 -13.19
N SER A 86 -4.53 -3.19 -12.35
CA SER A 86 -5.98 -3.36 -12.35
C SER A 86 -6.65 -2.09 -11.77
N PRO A 87 -7.64 -1.50 -12.46
CA PRO A 87 -8.36 -0.32 -11.98
C PRO A 87 -8.96 -0.48 -10.58
N GLU A 88 -9.43 -1.68 -10.25
CA GLU A 88 -10.01 -2.03 -8.96
C GLU A 88 -8.98 -1.97 -7.83
N ASN A 89 -7.79 -2.55 -8.06
CA ASN A 89 -6.68 -2.51 -7.12
C ASN A 89 -6.08 -1.11 -7.00
N HIS A 90 -6.04 -0.36 -8.10
CA HIS A 90 -5.62 1.04 -8.10
C HIS A 90 -6.55 1.90 -7.22
N ALA A 91 -7.87 1.74 -7.37
CA ALA A 91 -8.87 2.43 -6.56
C ALA A 91 -8.77 2.01 -5.08
N ALA A 92 -8.59 0.72 -4.81
CA ALA A 92 -8.38 0.20 -3.46
C ALA A 92 -7.12 0.81 -2.82
N LEU A 93 -5.99 0.90 -3.53
CA LEU A 93 -4.77 1.54 -3.01
C LEU A 93 -5.01 3.01 -2.65
N LYS A 94 -5.68 3.77 -3.53
CA LYS A 94 -6.04 5.18 -3.26
C LYS A 94 -6.90 5.34 -2.01
N ARG A 95 -7.88 4.44 -1.80
CA ARG A 95 -8.71 4.44 -0.57
C ARG A 95 -7.87 4.13 0.67
N ILE A 96 -6.98 3.14 0.61
CA ILE A 96 -6.11 2.77 1.74
C ILE A 96 -5.19 3.95 2.11
N LEU A 97 -4.62 4.63 1.13
CA LEU A 97 -3.73 5.76 1.35
C LEU A 97 -4.46 7.02 1.84
N SER A 98 -5.74 7.22 1.47
CA SER A 98 -6.51 8.40 1.91
C SER A 98 -6.72 8.43 3.42
N VAL A 99 -6.83 7.26 4.07
CA VAL A 99 -6.99 7.13 5.53
C VAL A 99 -5.67 6.98 6.28
N MET A 100 -4.55 6.81 5.58
CA MET A 100 -3.24 6.64 6.19
C MET A 100 -2.70 8.01 6.66
N PRO A 101 -2.12 8.14 7.88
CA PRO A 101 -1.65 9.44 8.35
C PRO A 101 -0.51 10.01 7.49
N GLU A 102 -0.52 11.31 7.19
CA GLU A 102 0.47 11.96 6.30
C GLU A 102 1.93 11.84 6.78
N HIS A 103 2.15 11.68 8.08
CA HIS A 103 3.48 11.60 8.67
C HIS A 103 4.14 10.24 8.50
N VAL A 104 3.41 9.20 8.06
CA VAL A 104 4.01 7.86 7.93
C VAL A 104 4.82 7.76 6.63
N PRO A 105 6.09 7.31 6.70
CA PRO A 105 7.00 7.33 5.56
C PRO A 105 6.53 6.42 4.41
N GLN A 106 5.85 5.31 4.72
CA GLN A 106 5.33 4.39 3.71
C GLN A 106 4.23 5.02 2.85
N LYS A 107 3.41 5.94 3.38
CA LYS A 107 2.37 6.63 2.59
C LYS A 107 3.01 7.43 1.48
N ARG A 108 3.96 8.28 1.85
CA ARG A 108 4.70 9.11 0.91
C ARG A 108 5.44 8.26 -0.12
N TYR A 109 6.09 7.18 0.32
CA TYR A 109 6.78 6.27 -0.59
C TYR A 109 5.82 5.65 -1.62
N LEU A 110 4.68 5.11 -1.19
CA LEU A 110 3.69 4.50 -2.08
C LEU A 110 3.10 5.53 -3.07
N VAL A 111 2.87 6.78 -2.64
CA VAL A 111 2.40 7.85 -3.52
C VAL A 111 3.47 8.22 -4.56
N ASP A 112 4.70 8.44 -4.12
CA ASP A 112 5.78 8.97 -4.97
C ASP A 112 6.35 7.90 -5.92
N HIS A 113 6.33 6.61 -5.55
CA HIS A 113 7.01 5.54 -6.28
C HIS A 113 6.10 4.45 -6.85
N VAL A 114 4.93 4.18 -6.26
CA VAL A 114 4.06 3.09 -6.71
C VAL A 114 2.88 3.64 -7.50
N LEU A 115 2.13 4.60 -6.95
CA LEU A 115 1.00 5.24 -7.63
C LEU A 115 1.40 6.14 -8.80
N SER A 116 2.64 6.63 -8.82
CA SER A 116 3.14 7.46 -9.93
C SER A 116 3.54 6.64 -11.15
N LEU A 117 3.80 5.33 -10.96
CA LEU A 117 4.31 4.42 -11.98
C LEU A 117 3.29 3.35 -12.43
N GLY A 118 2.28 3.05 -11.62
CA GLY A 118 1.18 2.12 -11.93
C GLY A 118 -0.12 2.85 -12.25
#